data_AF-A0A7X4JLI9-F1
#
_entry.id   AF-A0A7X4JLI9-F1
#
_cell.length_a   1.000
_cell.length_b   1.000
_cell.length_c   1.000
_cell.angle_alpha   90.00
_cell.angle_beta   90.00
_cell.angle_gamma   90.00
#
_symmetry.space_group_name_H-M   'P 1'
#
loop_
_entity.id
_entity.type
_entity.pdbx_description
1 polymer ?
#
loop_
_entity_poly.entity_id
_entity_poly.type
_entity_poly.pdbx_seq_one_letter_code
_entity_poly.pdbx_strand_id
1 'polypeptide(L)'
;MQEAIKITDEVEFLEAAKIKIARNSFEELTVELPDGTTYTNVEAIRSFPLTDSNKYISLLDSEEKEIGIIQDIKQLPRESEKVLRSELQKRYFLPKITKIHSLDGEFGVTQWVVETNRGPVTFGMRTRYDVVSLENGRVLIKDADGNRYEIENYHRLDPDSIALLETQL
;
A
#
# COMPACT_ATOMS: atom_id res chain seq x y z
N MET A 1 -0.38 33.79 -9.63
CA MET A 1 1.03 33.43 -9.77
C MET A 1 1.25 32.20 -8.92
N GLN A 2 1.50 31.04 -9.53
CA GLN A 2 1.99 29.87 -8.78
C GLN A 2 3.39 30.22 -8.28
N GLU A 3 3.58 30.23 -6.96
CA GLU A 3 4.91 30.36 -6.40
C GLU A 3 5.77 29.20 -6.88
N ALA A 4 6.96 29.53 -7.39
CA ALA A 4 7.93 28.54 -7.82
C ALA A 4 8.31 27.68 -6.62
N ILE A 5 8.14 26.36 -6.74
CA ILE A 5 8.62 25.38 -5.76
C ILE A 5 10.13 25.60 -5.59
N LYS A 6 10.54 26.10 -4.43
CA LYS A 6 11.95 26.29 -4.10
C LYS A 6 12.53 24.92 -3.73
N ILE A 7 13.45 24.40 -4.55
CA ILE A 7 14.14 23.10 -4.40
C ILE A 7 15.17 23.14 -3.24
N THR A 8 14.80 23.73 -2.11
CA THR A 8 15.69 23.99 -0.95
C THR A 8 15.19 23.35 0.34
N ASP A 9 14.01 22.73 0.33
CA ASP A 9 13.60 21.90 1.47
C ASP A 9 14.40 20.59 1.36
N GLU A 10 15.51 20.54 2.10
CA GLU A 10 16.31 19.33 2.25
C GLU A 10 15.42 18.23 2.85
N VAL A 11 15.41 17.07 2.21
CA VAL A 11 14.69 15.89 2.73
C VAL A 11 15.30 15.52 4.07
N GLU A 12 14.52 15.65 5.14
CA GLU A 12 14.97 15.32 6.49
C GLU A 12 14.73 13.85 6.79
N PHE A 13 15.81 13.09 7.00
CA PHE A 13 15.72 11.70 7.48
C PHE A 13 15.64 11.66 9.00
N LEU A 14 14.56 11.11 9.53
CA LEU A 14 14.34 11.00 10.96
C LEU A 14 15.18 9.86 11.55
N GLU A 15 15.73 10.08 12.74
CA GLU A 15 16.33 9.02 13.55
C GLU A 15 15.22 8.10 14.11
N ALA A 16 14.83 7.09 13.32
CA ALA A 16 13.70 6.20 13.61
C ALA A 16 13.72 5.60 15.03
N ALA A 17 14.90 5.26 15.56
CA ALA A 17 15.04 4.69 16.90
C ALA A 17 14.61 5.64 18.03
N LYS A 18 14.55 6.96 17.77
CA LYS A 18 14.26 8.01 18.76
C LYS A 18 12.85 8.59 18.64
N ILE A 19 12.10 8.27 17.58
CA ILE A 19 10.73 8.77 17.40
C ILE A 19 9.70 7.81 18.00
N LYS A 20 8.61 8.35 18.55
CA LYS A 20 7.48 7.55 19.03
C LYS A 20 6.28 7.77 18.14
N ILE A 21 5.64 6.67 17.74
CA ILE A 21 4.43 6.70 16.91
C ILE A 21 3.32 5.99 17.68
N ALA A 22 2.18 6.67 17.82
CA ALA A 22 1.04 6.17 18.56
C ALA A 22 -0.28 6.58 17.88
N ARG A 23 -1.39 6.12 18.46
CA ARG A 23 -2.73 6.64 18.14
C ARG A 23 -3.27 7.40 19.34
N ASN A 24 -3.91 8.53 19.10
CA ASN A 24 -4.64 9.24 20.15
C ASN A 24 -6.05 8.66 20.34
N SER A 25 -6.84 9.26 21.22
CA SER A 25 -8.24 8.86 21.50
C SER A 25 -9.19 9.03 20.31
N PHE A 26 -8.79 9.76 19.27
CA PHE A 26 -9.55 9.98 18.04
C PHE A 26 -9.10 9.04 16.91
N GLU A 27 -8.29 8.03 17.22
CA GLU A 27 -7.70 7.07 16.25
C GLU A 27 -6.75 7.69 15.21
N GLU A 28 -6.33 8.95 15.44
CA GLU A 28 -5.38 9.66 14.59
C GLU A 28 -3.95 9.23 14.91
N LEU A 29 -3.09 9.19 13.90
CA LEU A 29 -1.67 8.93 14.08
C LEU A 29 -1.00 10.14 14.72
N THR A 30 -0.19 9.89 15.76
CA THR A 30 0.63 10.91 16.42
C THR A 30 2.10 10.55 16.35
N VAL A 31 2.96 11.54 16.13
CA VAL A 31 4.41 11.37 16.07
C VAL A 31 5.07 12.32 17.05
N GLU A 32 5.82 11.78 18.01
CA GLU A 32 6.65 12.54 18.96
C GLU A 32 8.11 12.44 18.52
N LEU A 33 8.73 13.60 18.27
CA LEU A 33 10.13 13.76 17.92
C LEU A 33 11.03 13.83 19.18
N PRO A 34 12.36 13.66 19.04
CA PRO A 34 13.27 13.59 20.19
C PRO A 34 13.40 14.92 20.96
N ASP A 35 13.06 16.03 20.32
CA ASP A 35 13.02 17.38 20.92
C ASP A 35 11.74 17.63 21.75
N GLY A 36 10.80 16.67 21.78
CA GLY A 36 9.51 16.76 22.45
C GLY A 36 8.39 17.34 21.58
N THR A 37 8.69 17.75 20.34
CA THR A 37 7.67 18.21 19.40
C THR A 37 6.74 17.06 19.05
N THR A 38 5.43 17.28 19.14
CA THR A 38 4.42 16.27 18.85
C THR A 38 3.50 16.74 17.74
N TYR A 39 3.38 15.92 16.70
CA TYR A 39 2.43 16.09 15.61
C TYR A 39 1.24 15.17 15.81
N THR A 40 0.05 15.67 15.48
CA THR A 40 -1.21 14.93 15.51
C THR A 40 -1.82 14.90 14.11
N ASN A 41 -2.70 13.94 13.84
CA ASN A 41 -3.28 13.74 12.50
C ASN A 41 -2.21 13.60 11.41
N VAL A 42 -1.17 12.80 11.72
CA VAL A 42 -0.03 12.58 10.81
C VAL A 42 -0.41 11.58 9.72
N GLU A 43 -0.08 11.90 8.48
CA GLU A 43 -0.21 10.98 7.37
C GLU A 43 1.11 10.24 7.12
N ALA A 44 1.03 8.91 6.95
CA ALA A 44 2.17 8.09 6.53
C ALA A 44 2.03 7.65 5.07
N ILE A 45 3.02 7.98 4.25
CA ILE A 45 3.04 7.71 2.81
C ILE A 45 4.29 6.90 2.43
N ARG A 46 4.11 5.80 1.69
CA ARG A 46 5.22 5.05 1.08
C ARG A 46 5.72 5.81 -0.14
N SER A 47 7.00 6.17 -0.17
CA SER A 47 7.64 6.70 -1.39
C SER A 47 7.77 5.62 -2.47
N PHE A 48 7.96 4.36 -2.05
CA PHE A 48 8.10 3.20 -2.94
C PHE A 48 7.10 2.09 -2.57
N PRO A 49 5.79 2.29 -2.84
CA PRO A 49 4.73 1.42 -2.34
C PRO A 49 4.83 -0.04 -2.82
N LEU A 50 5.46 -0.27 -3.97
CA LEU A 50 5.58 -1.59 -4.60
C LEU A 50 6.88 -2.31 -4.23
N THR A 51 8.04 -1.66 -4.34
CA THR A 51 9.34 -2.35 -4.20
C THR A 51 9.88 -2.34 -2.78
N ASP A 52 9.67 -1.26 -2.03
CA ASP A 52 10.27 -1.03 -0.72
C ASP A 52 9.21 -0.61 0.30
N SER A 53 8.17 -1.42 0.45
CA SER A 53 6.94 -1.09 1.20
C SER A 53 7.13 -0.81 2.71
N ASN A 54 8.32 -1.06 3.24
CA ASN A 54 8.70 -0.83 4.64
C ASN A 54 9.78 0.27 4.78
N LYS A 55 10.23 0.87 3.68
CA LYS A 55 11.29 1.87 3.67
C LYS A 55 10.80 3.16 3.04
N TYR A 56 11.52 4.24 3.35
CA TYR A 56 11.24 5.58 2.83
C TYR A 56 9.77 5.94 3.03
N ILE A 57 9.36 5.97 4.29
CA ILE A 57 8.01 6.37 4.68
C ILE A 57 8.06 7.86 5.01
N SER A 58 7.45 8.67 4.17
CA SER A 58 7.25 10.10 4.43
C SER A 58 6.13 10.29 5.45
N LEU A 59 6.40 11.12 6.45
CA LEU A 59 5.42 11.55 7.44
C LEU A 59 5.03 12.99 7.14
N LEU A 60 3.75 13.23 6.92
CA LEU A 60 3.20 14.57 6.66
C LEU A 60 2.32 15.00 7.84
N ASP A 61 2.38 16.28 8.19
CA ASP A 61 1.45 16.86 9.16
C ASP A 61 0.06 17.11 8.55
N SER A 62 -0.84 17.69 9.34
CA SER A 62 -2.22 18.00 8.92
C SER A 62 -2.33 19.07 7.82
N GLU A 63 -1.24 19.79 7.52
CA GLU A 63 -1.15 20.78 6.44
C GLU A 63 -0.43 20.20 5.21
N GLU A 64 -0.26 18.87 5.14
CA GLU A 64 0.48 18.13 4.10
C GLU A 64 1.96 18.49 4.03
N LYS A 65 2.52 19.12 5.07
CA LYS A 65 3.95 19.45 5.11
C LYS A 65 4.75 18.26 5.63
N GLU A 66 5.86 17.96 4.96
CA GLU A 66 6.75 16.87 5.38
C GLU A 66 7.41 17.19 6.72
N ILE A 67 7.18 16.31 7.69
CA ILE A 67 7.86 16.26 8.99
C ILE A 67 9.24 15.60 8.82
N GLY A 68 9.30 14.57 7.97
CA GLY A 68 10.52 13.87 7.61
C GLY A 68 10.26 12.44 7.12
N ILE A 69 11.34 11.74 6.76
CA ILE A 69 11.31 10.40 6.19
C ILE A 69 11.91 9.38 7.15
N ILE A 70 11.17 8.29 7.39
CA ILE A 70 11.67 7.09 8.05
C ILE A 70 12.32 6.20 6.99
N GLN A 71 13.63 5.96 7.11
CA GLN A 71 14.35 5.16 6.13
C GLN A 71 13.92 3.68 6.13
N ASP A 72 13.74 3.06 7.29
CA ASP A 72 13.20 1.70 7.44
C ASP A 72 12.38 1.61 8.74
N ILE A 73 11.11 1.21 8.63
CA ILE A 73 10.23 1.12 9.80
C ILE A 73 10.71 0.09 10.83
N LYS A 74 11.56 -0.86 10.44
CA LYS A 74 12.15 -1.84 11.36
C LYS A 74 13.15 -1.23 12.34
N GLN A 75 13.58 0.01 12.12
CA GLN A 75 14.45 0.75 13.03
C GLN A 75 13.67 1.50 14.11
N LEU A 76 12.33 1.53 14.03
CA LEU A 76 11.48 2.13 15.04
C LEU A 76 11.46 1.28 16.32
N PRO A 77 11.15 1.89 17.48
CA PRO A 77 10.70 1.14 18.63
C PRO A 77 9.55 0.20 18.27
N ARG A 78 9.52 -1.01 18.85
CA ARG A 78 8.60 -2.09 18.45
C ARG A 78 7.12 -1.69 18.42
N GLU A 79 6.68 -0.90 19.40
CA GLU A 79 5.29 -0.41 19.44
C GLU A 79 5.02 0.61 18.32
N SER A 80 5.94 1.54 18.08
CA SER A 80 5.88 2.49 16.96
C SER A 80 5.84 1.78 15.61
N GLU A 81 6.69 0.75 15.41
CA GLU A 81 6.69 -0.06 14.18
C GLU A 81 5.32 -0.70 13.97
N LYS A 82 4.74 -1.31 15.01
CA LYS A 82 3.45 -2.00 14.93
C LYS A 82 2.32 -1.03 14.55
N VAL A 83 2.29 0.15 15.18
CA VAL A 83 1.29 1.19 14.88
C VAL A 83 1.43 1.66 13.43
N LEU A 84 2.65 2.04 13.02
CA LEU A 84 2.89 2.54 11.66
C LEU A 84 2.60 1.46 10.60
N ARG A 85 2.99 0.21 10.85
CA ARG A 85 2.67 -0.92 9.96
C ARG A 85 1.16 -1.10 9.79
N SER A 86 0.39 -0.97 10.88
CA SER A 86 -1.07 -1.03 10.82
C SER A 86 -1.66 0.14 10.04
N GLU A 87 -1.13 1.35 10.21
CA GLU A 87 -1.57 2.54 9.47
C GLU A 87 -1.35 2.38 7.97
N LEU A 88 -0.13 1.98 7.58
CA LEU A 88 0.22 1.71 6.19
C LEU A 88 -0.61 0.57 5.59
N GLN A 89 -0.97 -0.45 6.38
CA GLN A 89 -1.86 -1.52 5.91
C GLN A 89 -3.29 -1.03 5.62
N LYS A 90 -3.81 -0.08 6.39
CA LYS A 90 -5.14 0.52 6.14
C LYS A 90 -5.12 1.34 4.84
N ARG A 91 -4.08 2.15 4.65
CA ARG A 91 -3.96 3.04 3.48
C ARG A 91 -3.63 2.31 2.18
N TYR A 92 -2.72 1.33 2.23
CA TYR A 92 -2.22 0.60 1.06
C TYR A 92 -2.81 -0.82 0.97
N PHE A 93 -4.06 -0.98 1.42
CA PHE A 93 -4.72 -2.27 1.44
C PHE A 93 -4.89 -2.84 0.03
N LEU A 94 -4.25 -3.98 -0.21
CA LEU A 94 -4.32 -4.78 -1.45
C LEU A 94 -4.64 -6.21 -1.02
N PRO A 95 -5.90 -6.68 -1.10
CA PRO A 95 -6.22 -8.09 -0.89
C PRO A 95 -5.35 -8.96 -1.79
N LYS A 96 -4.72 -9.97 -1.19
CA LYS A 96 -3.87 -10.90 -1.92
C LYS A 96 -4.73 -12.03 -2.45
N ILE A 97 -4.88 -12.13 -3.77
CA ILE A 97 -5.55 -13.24 -4.44
C ILE A 97 -4.69 -14.49 -4.27
N THR A 98 -5.28 -15.53 -3.70
CA THR A 98 -4.63 -16.82 -3.43
C THR A 98 -5.15 -17.94 -4.31
N LYS A 99 -6.32 -17.75 -4.95
CA LYS A 99 -6.91 -18.67 -5.92
C LYS A 99 -7.86 -17.93 -6.86
N ILE A 100 -7.90 -18.33 -8.13
CA ILE A 100 -8.90 -17.90 -9.11
C ILE A 100 -9.83 -19.09 -9.37
N HIS A 101 -11.12 -18.92 -9.11
CA HIS A 101 -12.13 -19.97 -9.28
C HIS A 101 -12.71 -19.98 -10.69
N SER A 102 -13.07 -18.81 -11.22
CA SER A 102 -13.59 -18.66 -12.58
C SER A 102 -13.37 -17.25 -13.11
N LEU A 103 -13.32 -17.15 -14.43
CA LEU A 103 -13.34 -15.91 -15.19
C LEU A 103 -14.46 -16.01 -16.22
N ASP A 104 -15.54 -15.27 -16.01
CA ASP A 104 -16.76 -15.36 -16.81
C ASP A 104 -16.99 -14.05 -17.56
N GLY A 105 -16.84 -14.08 -18.89
CA GLY A 105 -16.97 -12.90 -19.74
C GLY A 105 -18.38 -12.70 -20.28
N GLU A 106 -19.07 -11.64 -19.86
CA GLU A 106 -20.38 -11.26 -20.39
C GLU A 106 -20.48 -9.74 -20.61
N PHE A 107 -21.13 -9.33 -21.71
CA PHE A 107 -21.43 -7.92 -22.02
C PHE A 107 -20.23 -6.94 -21.95
N GLY A 108 -19.02 -7.41 -22.25
CA GLY A 108 -17.81 -6.59 -22.21
C GLY A 108 -17.23 -6.40 -20.80
N VAL A 109 -17.68 -7.19 -19.82
CA VAL A 109 -17.11 -7.27 -18.48
C VAL A 109 -16.67 -8.71 -18.23
N THR A 110 -15.46 -8.89 -17.70
CA THR A 110 -15.00 -10.18 -17.20
C THR A 110 -15.24 -10.22 -15.70
N GLN A 111 -16.12 -11.09 -15.23
CA GLN A 111 -16.33 -11.34 -13.81
C GLN A 111 -15.26 -12.30 -13.30
N TRP A 112 -14.55 -11.89 -12.25
CA TRP A 112 -13.57 -12.68 -11.54
C TRP A 112 -14.20 -13.21 -10.26
N VAL A 113 -14.12 -14.52 -10.04
CA VAL A 113 -14.48 -15.15 -8.76
C VAL A 113 -13.19 -15.67 -8.15
N VAL A 114 -12.77 -15.11 -7.01
CA VAL A 114 -11.45 -15.37 -6.42
C VAL A 114 -11.51 -15.62 -4.91
N GLU A 115 -10.51 -16.33 -4.40
CA GLU A 115 -10.20 -16.37 -2.98
C GLU A 115 -9.10 -15.35 -2.68
N THR A 116 -9.21 -14.65 -1.55
CA THR A 116 -8.17 -13.74 -1.07
C THR A 116 -7.72 -14.11 0.34
N ASN A 117 -6.61 -13.54 0.80
CA ASN A 117 -6.18 -13.67 2.20
C ASN A 117 -7.17 -13.06 3.23
N ARG A 118 -8.29 -12.48 2.78
CA ARG A 118 -9.37 -11.92 3.61
C ARG A 118 -10.74 -12.53 3.32
N GLY A 119 -10.78 -13.62 2.54
CA GLY A 119 -12.01 -14.30 2.16
C GLY A 119 -12.33 -14.17 0.66
N PRO A 120 -13.43 -14.81 0.22
CA PRO A 120 -13.82 -14.85 -1.18
C PRO A 120 -14.34 -13.48 -1.65
N VAL A 121 -14.01 -13.13 -2.89
CA VAL A 121 -14.44 -11.88 -3.52
C VAL A 121 -14.85 -12.16 -4.96
N THR A 122 -15.92 -11.50 -5.40
CA THR A 122 -16.33 -11.44 -6.80
C THR A 122 -16.28 -9.99 -7.28
N PHE A 123 -15.58 -9.73 -8.38
CA PHE A 123 -15.46 -8.38 -8.95
C PHE A 123 -15.47 -8.42 -10.49
N GLY A 124 -15.84 -7.30 -11.11
CA GLY A 124 -15.87 -7.16 -12.57
C GLY A 124 -14.71 -6.35 -13.11
N MET A 125 -14.12 -6.77 -14.22
CA MET A 125 -13.11 -6.02 -14.96
C MET A 125 -13.65 -5.60 -16.33
N ARG A 126 -13.42 -4.34 -16.72
CA ARG A 126 -13.84 -3.81 -18.03
C ARG A 126 -12.79 -3.98 -19.12
N THR A 127 -11.54 -4.20 -18.73
CA THR A 127 -10.41 -4.29 -19.65
C THR A 127 -9.29 -5.12 -19.04
N ARG A 128 -8.60 -5.90 -19.87
CA ARG A 128 -7.40 -6.64 -19.47
C ARG A 128 -6.20 -5.72 -19.18
N TYR A 129 -6.22 -4.48 -19.67
CA TYR A 129 -5.14 -3.50 -19.40
C TYR A 129 -5.02 -3.14 -17.91
N ASP A 130 -6.04 -3.41 -17.11
CA ASP A 130 -6.02 -3.24 -15.66
C ASP A 130 -5.42 -4.47 -14.92
N VAL A 131 -4.95 -5.49 -15.65
CA VAL A 131 -4.09 -6.57 -15.15
C VAL A 131 -2.66 -6.28 -15.57
N VAL A 132 -1.79 -6.00 -14.60
CA VAL A 132 -0.39 -5.61 -14.84
C VAL A 132 0.53 -6.62 -14.20
N SER A 133 1.26 -7.37 -15.03
CA SER A 133 2.36 -8.21 -14.58
C SER A 133 3.61 -7.37 -14.29
N LEU A 134 4.27 -7.71 -13.18
CA LEU A 134 5.51 -7.13 -12.70
C LEU A 134 6.58 -8.22 -12.58
N GLU A 135 7.79 -7.83 -12.20
CA GLU A 135 8.90 -8.76 -11.95
C GLU A 135 8.55 -9.81 -10.87
N ASN A 136 9.27 -10.93 -10.89
CA ASN A 136 9.14 -12.03 -9.92
C ASN A 136 7.74 -12.68 -9.84
N GLY A 137 6.95 -12.57 -10.92
CA GLY A 137 5.63 -13.17 -11.01
C GLY A 137 4.55 -12.41 -10.24
N ARG A 138 4.79 -11.16 -9.82
CA ARG A 138 3.78 -10.36 -9.15
C ARG A 138 2.78 -9.81 -10.17
N VAL A 139 1.49 -9.79 -9.84
CA VAL A 139 0.44 -9.22 -10.69
C VAL A 139 -0.41 -8.25 -9.87
N LEU A 140 -0.66 -7.06 -10.42
CA LEU A 140 -1.61 -6.10 -9.88
C LEU A 140 -2.88 -6.12 -10.72
N ILE A 141 -4.02 -6.15 -10.07
CA ILE A 141 -5.33 -6.16 -10.71
C ILE A 141 -6.14 -4.98 -10.18
N LYS A 142 -6.79 -4.23 -11.07
CA LYS A 142 -7.73 -3.17 -10.70
C LYS A 142 -9.11 -3.50 -11.26
N ASP A 143 -10.13 -3.50 -10.42
CA ASP A 143 -11.50 -3.75 -10.86
C ASP A 143 -12.18 -2.49 -11.43
N ALA A 144 -13.42 -2.65 -11.91
CA ALA A 144 -14.21 -1.58 -12.50
C ALA A 144 -14.54 -0.44 -11.51
N ASP A 145 -14.56 -0.72 -10.20
CA ASP A 145 -14.86 0.24 -9.14
C ASP A 145 -13.59 0.90 -8.59
N GLY A 146 -12.41 0.48 -9.06
CA GLY A 146 -11.12 0.99 -8.67
C GLY A 146 -10.48 0.29 -7.48
N ASN A 147 -11.10 -0.76 -6.94
CA ASN A 147 -10.46 -1.62 -5.96
C ASN A 147 -9.25 -2.30 -6.58
N ARG A 148 -8.22 -2.49 -5.76
CA ARG A 148 -6.95 -3.06 -6.21
C ARG A 148 -6.69 -4.36 -5.48
N TYR A 149 -6.21 -5.34 -6.23
CA TYR A 149 -5.85 -6.67 -5.77
C TYR A 149 -4.43 -6.98 -6.21
N GLU A 150 -3.82 -7.94 -5.53
CA GLU A 150 -2.47 -8.39 -5.81
C GLU A 150 -2.40 -9.91 -5.86
N ILE A 151 -1.70 -10.45 -6.85
CA ILE A 151 -1.11 -11.79 -6.78
C ILE A 151 0.38 -11.58 -6.50
N GLU A 152 0.85 -11.98 -5.31
CA GLU A 152 2.22 -11.69 -4.87
C GLU A 152 3.27 -12.42 -5.73
N ASN A 153 2.96 -13.66 -6.14
CA ASN A 153 3.73 -14.43 -7.11
C ASN A 153 2.82 -15.50 -7.74
N TYR A 154 2.44 -15.32 -9.02
CA TYR A 154 1.49 -16.21 -9.69
C TYR A 154 2.05 -17.62 -9.93
N HIS A 155 3.38 -17.80 -9.93
CA HIS A 155 3.99 -19.14 -10.00
C HIS A 155 3.71 -19.99 -8.75
N ARG A 156 3.15 -19.40 -7.69
CA ARG A 156 2.73 -20.11 -6.46
C ARG A 156 1.24 -20.43 -6.42
N LEU A 157 0.47 -20.00 -7.42
CA LEU A 157 -0.94 -20.38 -7.53
C LEU A 157 -1.06 -21.85 -7.99
N ASP A 158 -2.24 -22.42 -7.80
CA ASP A 158 -2.55 -23.73 -8.38
C ASP A 158 -2.62 -23.66 -9.92
N PRO A 159 -2.40 -24.78 -10.63
CA PRO A 159 -2.35 -24.79 -12.09
C PRO A 159 -3.60 -24.22 -12.78
N ASP A 160 -4.79 -24.44 -12.22
CA ASP A 160 -6.05 -23.93 -12.80
C ASP A 160 -6.10 -22.40 -12.70
N SER A 161 -5.71 -21.86 -11.54
CA SER A 161 -5.58 -20.42 -11.34
C SER A 161 -4.55 -19.79 -12.31
N ILE A 162 -3.41 -20.44 -12.55
CA ILE A 162 -2.39 -19.96 -13.49
C ILE A 162 -2.96 -19.94 -14.91
N ALA A 163 -3.60 -21.04 -15.34
CA ALA A 163 -4.19 -21.14 -16.67
C ALA A 163 -5.26 -20.06 -16.93
N LEU A 164 -6.09 -19.77 -15.92
CA LEU A 164 -7.08 -18.68 -15.99
C LEU A 164 -6.41 -17.31 -16.06
N LEU A 165 -5.39 -17.06 -15.23
CA LEU A 165 -4.67 -15.78 -15.23
C LEU A 165 -3.97 -15.52 -16.56
N GLU A 166 -3.35 -16.54 -17.16
CA GLU A 166 -2.65 -16.42 -18.45
C GLU A 166 -3.57 -15.97 -19.59
N THR A 167 -4.89 -16.18 -19.51
CA THR A 167 -5.81 -15.65 -20.52
C THR A 167 -6.03 -14.14 -20.42
N GLN A 168 -5.54 -13.51 -19.35
CA GLN A 168 -5.72 -12.08 -19.04
C GLN A 168 -4.42 -11.28 -19.16
N LEU A 169 -3.27 -11.94 -19.25
CA LEU A 169 -1.94 -11.34 -19.44
C LEU A 169 -1.64 -11.12 -20.94
#